data_AF-X1ASF1-F1
#
_entry.id   AF-X1ASF1-F1
#
_cell.length_a   1.000
_cell.length_b   1.000
_cell.length_c   1.000
_cell.angle_alpha   90.00
_cell.angle_beta   90.00
_cell.angle_gamma   90.00
#
_symmetry.space_group_name_H-M   'P 1'
#
loop_
_entity.id
_entity.type
_entity.pdbx_description
1 polymer ?
#
loop_
_entity_poly.entity_id
_entity_poly.type
_entity_poly.pdbx_seq_one_letter_code
_entity_poly.pdbx_strand_id
1 'polypeptide(L)'
;MTTNNFSFGINPIPEVENGYTFTRANFTQVEPHTEILAGITGLTFVQCNLANCDVPGDAILDDCLQCHISWCANNHPELVDRGLIDAEVANCPHVVDTDEVWIDGELVDTTYTYEDEEVA
;
A
#
# COMPACT_ATOMS: atom_id res chain seq x y z
N MET A 1 -5.65 23.13 9.71
CA MET A 1 -6.31 21.84 9.48
C MET A 1 -5.25 20.77 9.68
N THR A 2 -5.37 19.97 10.74
CA THR A 2 -4.54 18.78 10.92
C THR A 2 -4.93 17.79 9.83
N THR A 3 -4.00 17.49 8.94
CA THR A 3 -4.15 16.41 7.97
C THR A 3 -4.07 15.09 8.73
N ASN A 4 -5.21 14.41 8.89
CA ASN A 4 -5.28 13.05 9.42
C ASN A 4 -4.68 12.11 8.38
N ASN A 5 -3.37 11.93 8.44
CA ASN A 5 -2.62 11.04 7.56
C ASN A 5 -1.91 10.01 8.43
N PHE A 6 -2.32 8.76 8.36
CA PHE A 6 -1.82 7.62 9.12
C PHE A 6 -1.21 6.60 8.16
N SER A 7 -0.08 6.99 7.56
CA SER A 7 0.55 6.21 6.50
C SER A 7 1.89 5.64 6.91
N PHE A 8 2.16 4.40 6.51
CA PHE A 8 3.46 3.74 6.57
C PHE A 8 4.10 3.70 7.98
N GLY A 9 3.26 3.64 9.03
CA GLY A 9 3.72 3.69 10.42
C GLY A 9 4.40 5.01 10.85
N ILE A 10 4.45 6.03 9.97
CA ILE A 10 5.13 7.31 10.25
C ILE A 10 4.32 8.15 11.23
N ASN A 11 3.00 8.15 11.05
CA ASN A 11 2.06 8.83 11.93
C ASN A 11 1.22 7.78 12.64
N PRO A 12 1.42 7.56 13.95
CA PRO A 12 0.62 6.60 14.69
C PRO A 12 -0.84 7.02 14.66
N ILE A 13 -1.73 6.05 14.49
CA ILE A 13 -3.17 6.29 14.66
C ILE A 13 -3.38 6.61 16.15
N PRO A 14 -4.06 7.72 16.50
CA PRO A 14 -4.31 8.04 17.90
C PRO A 14 -5.14 6.94 18.57
N GLU A 15 -5.05 6.84 19.88
CA GLU A 15 -5.99 6.03 20.65
C GLU A 15 -7.41 6.58 20.41
N VAL A 16 -8.30 5.72 19.95
CA VAL A 16 -9.70 6.03 19.67
C VAL A 16 -10.61 5.07 20.41
N GLU A 17 -11.81 5.55 20.73
CA GLU A 17 -12.84 4.77 21.42
C GLU A 17 -13.74 4.03 20.41
N ASN A 18 -14.46 3.01 20.89
CA ASN A 18 -15.51 2.37 20.11
C ASN A 18 -16.55 3.41 19.66
N GLY A 19 -17.05 3.29 18.43
CA GLY A 19 -17.99 4.25 17.86
C GLY A 19 -17.34 5.50 17.23
N TYR A 20 -16.02 5.62 17.26
CA TYR A 20 -15.36 6.81 16.72
C TYR A 20 -15.58 6.98 15.22
N THR A 21 -15.72 8.24 14.78
CA THR A 21 -15.87 8.59 13.37
C THR A 21 -14.62 9.29 12.85
N PHE A 22 -13.95 8.67 11.89
CA PHE A 22 -12.92 9.31 11.08
C PHE A 22 -13.56 10.03 9.91
N THR A 23 -13.10 11.26 9.62
CA THR A 23 -13.59 12.05 8.50
C THR A 23 -12.42 12.60 7.71
N ARG A 24 -12.42 12.37 6.39
CA ARG A 24 -11.40 12.89 5.44
C ARG A 24 -9.97 12.56 5.87
N ALA A 25 -9.78 11.32 6.33
CA ALA A 25 -8.48 10.79 6.74
C ALA A 25 -7.86 9.92 5.64
N ASN A 26 -6.53 9.85 5.62
CA ASN A 26 -5.77 8.95 4.75
C ASN A 26 -5.11 7.88 5.62
N PHE A 27 -5.40 6.63 5.31
CA PHE A 27 -4.72 5.46 5.85
C PHE A 27 -4.05 4.74 4.68
N THR A 28 -2.77 4.47 4.82
CA THR A 28 -1.97 3.80 3.78
C THR A 28 -0.94 2.90 4.44
N GLN A 29 -1.01 1.60 4.20
CA GLN A 29 -0.04 0.64 4.75
C GLN A 29 0.81 0.04 3.63
N VAL A 30 2.07 -0.30 3.93
CA VAL A 30 3.00 -0.96 2.99
C VAL A 30 2.37 -2.22 2.39
N GLU A 31 1.91 -3.11 3.26
CA GLU A 31 1.44 -4.42 2.84
C GLU A 31 -0.08 -4.38 2.60
N PRO A 32 -0.59 -5.00 1.51
CA PRO A 32 -2.01 -5.16 1.32
C PRO A 32 -2.63 -5.95 2.49
N HIS A 33 -3.93 -5.73 2.72
CA HIS A 33 -4.67 -6.34 3.83
C HIS A 33 -4.02 -6.13 5.22
N THR A 34 -3.39 -4.98 5.45
CA THR A 34 -2.89 -4.66 6.78
C THR A 34 -4.06 -4.28 7.68
N GLU A 35 -4.31 -5.09 8.71
CA GLU A 35 -5.31 -4.78 9.73
C GLU A 35 -4.98 -3.48 10.47
N ILE A 36 -5.95 -2.56 10.54
CA ILE A 36 -5.85 -1.32 11.32
C ILE A 36 -6.92 -1.28 12.42
N LEU A 37 -6.60 -0.62 13.54
CA LEU A 37 -7.55 -0.41 14.65
C LEU A 37 -8.14 -1.72 15.21
N ALA A 38 -7.33 -2.78 15.23
CA ALA A 38 -7.70 -4.08 15.75
C ALA A 38 -8.29 -3.98 17.16
N GLY A 39 -9.46 -4.60 17.37
CA GLY A 39 -10.17 -4.62 18.65
C GLY A 39 -11.06 -3.40 18.93
N ILE A 40 -11.06 -2.38 18.06
CA ILE A 40 -12.00 -1.26 18.14
C ILE A 40 -13.24 -1.59 17.31
N THR A 41 -14.42 -1.27 17.84
CA THR A 41 -15.73 -1.65 17.26
C THR A 41 -16.60 -0.44 16.99
N GLY A 42 -17.58 -0.59 16.08
CA GLY A 42 -18.56 0.43 15.73
C GLY A 42 -17.98 1.66 15.04
N LEU A 43 -16.79 1.54 14.43
CA LEU A 43 -16.13 2.66 13.77
C LEU A 43 -16.91 3.14 12.54
N THR A 44 -16.79 4.42 12.23
CA THR A 44 -17.30 4.98 10.97
C THR A 44 -16.19 5.74 10.26
N PHE A 45 -16.03 5.50 8.96
CA PHE A 45 -15.10 6.23 8.10
C PHE A 45 -15.92 6.98 7.06
N VAL A 46 -15.72 8.30 6.99
CA VAL A 46 -16.45 9.18 6.07
C VAL A 46 -15.45 9.88 5.17
N GLN A 47 -15.52 9.64 3.86
CA GLN A 47 -14.65 10.26 2.87
C GLN A 47 -13.16 10.01 3.12
N CYS A 48 -12.84 8.83 3.63
CA CYS A 48 -11.46 8.43 3.90
C CYS A 48 -10.85 7.68 2.71
N ASN A 49 -9.52 7.78 2.57
CA ASN A 49 -8.73 6.90 1.72
C ASN A 49 -8.14 5.78 2.58
N LEU A 50 -8.35 4.53 2.16
CA LEU A 50 -8.03 3.30 2.88
C LEU A 50 -7.22 2.38 1.95
N ALA A 51 -6.02 2.82 1.58
CA ALA A 51 -5.13 2.02 0.75
C ALA A 51 -4.42 0.97 1.61
N ASN A 52 -4.48 -0.29 1.20
CA ASN A 52 -3.84 -1.41 1.91
C ASN A 52 -4.31 -1.63 3.35
N CYS A 53 -5.49 -1.11 3.71
CA CYS A 53 -6.01 -1.19 5.07
C CYS A 53 -7.23 -2.11 5.15
N ASP A 54 -7.17 -3.08 6.06
CA ASP A 54 -8.32 -3.83 6.52
C ASP A 54 -8.90 -3.13 7.75
N VAL A 55 -10.10 -2.58 7.60
CA VAL A 55 -10.85 -1.96 8.70
C VAL A 55 -11.56 -3.05 9.53
N PRO A 56 -11.92 -2.77 10.80
CA PRO A 56 -12.74 -3.68 11.58
C PRO A 56 -14.02 -4.09 10.84
N GLY A 57 -14.39 -5.37 10.92
CA GLY A 57 -15.48 -5.93 10.11
C GLY A 57 -16.88 -5.38 10.41
N ASP A 58 -17.04 -4.65 11.53
CA ASP A 58 -18.27 -3.95 11.89
C ASP A 58 -18.24 -2.45 11.58
N ALA A 59 -17.16 -1.96 10.94
CA ALA A 59 -17.01 -0.57 10.57
C ALA A 59 -17.97 -0.17 9.43
N ILE A 60 -18.45 1.07 9.48
CA ILE A 60 -19.25 1.68 8.42
C ILE A 60 -18.31 2.50 7.54
N LEU A 61 -18.36 2.25 6.22
CA LEU A 61 -17.65 3.03 5.21
C LEU A 61 -18.66 3.87 4.43
N ASP A 62 -18.52 5.20 4.48
CA ASP A 62 -19.35 6.16 3.78
C ASP A 62 -18.48 7.01 2.84
N ASP A 63 -18.68 6.84 1.53
CA ASP A 63 -17.93 7.55 0.47
C ASP A 63 -16.39 7.38 0.60
N CYS A 64 -15.95 6.19 1.02
CA CYS A 64 -14.53 5.86 1.16
C CYS A 64 -13.94 5.28 -0.13
N LEU A 65 -12.66 5.59 -0.37
CA LEU A 65 -11.84 4.87 -1.35
C LEU A 65 -11.08 3.77 -0.62
N GLN A 66 -11.39 2.51 -0.91
CA GLN A 66 -10.65 1.35 -0.41
C GLN A 66 -10.05 0.60 -1.59
N CYS A 67 -8.75 0.32 -1.51
CA CYS A 67 -8.04 -0.48 -2.49
C CYS A 67 -6.88 -1.21 -1.83
N HIS A 68 -6.47 -2.34 -2.40
CA HIS A 68 -5.27 -3.04 -2.00
C HIS A 68 -4.31 -3.11 -3.20
N ILE A 69 -3.07 -2.70 -2.99
CA ILE A 69 -2.04 -2.58 -4.00
C ILE A 69 -0.80 -3.30 -3.47
N SER A 70 -0.32 -4.28 -4.24
CA SER A 70 1.01 -4.85 -4.08
C SER A 70 2.01 -3.95 -4.80
N TRP A 71 2.79 -3.20 -4.03
CA TRP A 71 3.80 -2.28 -4.57
C TRP A 71 5.09 -3.00 -4.97
N CYS A 72 5.62 -2.64 -6.13
CA CYS A 72 6.92 -3.13 -6.57
C CYS A 72 8.06 -2.27 -5.97
N ALA A 73 8.96 -2.89 -5.20
CA ALA A 73 10.13 -2.18 -4.64
C ALA A 73 11.08 -1.59 -5.70
N ASN A 74 11.11 -2.15 -6.91
CA ASN A 74 11.90 -1.62 -8.03
C ASN A 74 11.28 -0.33 -8.63
N ASN A 75 9.96 -0.17 -8.58
CA ASN A 75 9.28 1.07 -8.96
C ASN A 75 9.20 2.08 -7.81
N HIS A 76 9.16 1.58 -6.57
CA HIS A 76 8.98 2.37 -5.34
C HIS A 76 10.13 2.18 -4.34
N PRO A 77 11.39 2.49 -4.71
CA PRO A 77 12.52 2.34 -3.80
C PRO A 77 12.38 3.19 -2.53
N GLU A 78 11.61 4.28 -2.56
CA GLU A 78 11.30 5.13 -1.40
C GLU A 78 10.41 4.45 -0.35
N LEU A 79 9.68 3.38 -0.73
CA LEU A 79 8.84 2.62 0.19
C LEU A 79 9.62 1.52 0.90
N VAL A 80 10.81 1.14 0.41
CA VAL A 80 11.70 0.16 1.07
C VAL A 80 12.11 0.66 2.45
N ASP A 81 12.52 1.92 2.56
CA ASP A 81 12.83 2.58 3.84
C ASP A 81 11.61 2.68 4.79
N ARG A 82 10.41 2.45 4.26
CA ARG A 82 9.14 2.47 5.00
C ARG A 82 8.60 1.09 5.33
N GLY A 83 9.34 0.04 4.99
CA GLY A 83 9.02 -1.35 5.33
C GLY A 83 8.63 -2.24 4.14
N LEU A 84 8.62 -1.72 2.90
CA LEU A 84 8.40 -2.56 1.72
C LEU A 84 9.57 -3.53 1.57
N ILE A 85 9.26 -4.80 1.34
CA ILE A 85 10.29 -5.82 1.16
C ILE A 85 11.03 -5.55 -0.15
N ASP A 86 12.34 -5.35 -0.05
CA ASP A 86 13.21 -5.19 -1.21
C ASP A 86 13.13 -6.43 -2.12
N ALA A 87 13.11 -6.21 -3.43
CA ALA A 87 12.88 -7.24 -4.42
C ALA A 87 14.05 -7.36 -5.38
N GLU A 88 14.56 -8.57 -5.58
CA GLU A 88 15.57 -8.83 -6.60
C GLU A 88 15.01 -8.45 -7.98
N VAL A 89 15.68 -7.53 -8.67
CA VAL A 89 15.36 -7.00 -10.01
C VAL A 89 14.82 -8.09 -10.95
N ALA A 90 15.60 -9.14 -11.21
CA ALA A 90 15.26 -10.15 -12.21
C ALA A 90 14.19 -11.16 -11.77
N ASN A 91 13.91 -11.28 -10.47
CA ASN A 91 12.99 -12.27 -9.90
C ASN A 91 11.81 -11.62 -9.16
N CYS A 92 11.58 -10.33 -9.38
CA CYS A 92 10.49 -9.62 -8.76
C CYS A 92 9.14 -10.13 -9.34
N PRO A 93 8.15 -10.45 -8.49
CA PRO A 93 6.84 -10.94 -8.96
C PRO A 93 6.09 -9.91 -9.82
N HIS A 94 6.48 -8.64 -9.74
CA HIS A 94 5.90 -7.53 -10.48
C HIS A 94 6.53 -7.32 -11.88
N VAL A 95 7.52 -8.12 -12.29
CA VAL A 95 8.05 -8.06 -13.67
C VAL A 95 6.96 -8.45 -14.64
N VAL A 96 6.57 -7.53 -15.53
CA VAL A 96 5.57 -7.77 -16.58
C VAL A 96 6.18 -7.90 -17.97
N ASP A 97 7.40 -7.39 -18.15
CA ASP A 97 8.11 -7.46 -19.42
C ASP A 97 9.64 -7.49 -19.23
N THR A 98 10.34 -8.07 -20.20
CA THR A 98 11.80 -8.19 -20.20
C THR A 98 12.35 -7.97 -21.60
N ASP A 99 13.17 -6.93 -21.74
CA ASP A 99 13.85 -6.58 -22.98
C ASP A 99 15.34 -6.90 -22.88
N GLU A 100 15.83 -7.73 -23.80
CA GLU A 100 17.24 -8.07 -23.89
C GLU A 100 17.93 -7.27 -25.00
N VAL A 101 19.08 -6.68 -24.68
CA VAL A 101 19.91 -5.94 -25.64
C VAL A 101 21.11 -6.79 -26.05
N TRP A 102 21.16 -7.15 -27.33
CA TRP A 102 22.21 -7.98 -27.91
C TRP A 102 23.08 -7.16 -28.87
N ILE A 103 24.41 -7.23 -28.73
CA ILE A 103 25.39 -6.61 -29.64
C ILE A 103 26.32 -7.70 -30.16
N ASP A 104 26.41 -7.84 -31.48
CA ASP A 104 27.25 -8.86 -32.15
C ASP A 104 27.04 -10.30 -31.65
N GLY A 105 25.83 -10.61 -31.17
CA GLY A 105 25.45 -11.93 -30.65
C GLY A 105 25.81 -12.16 -29.17
N GLU A 106 26.35 -11.16 -28.49
CA GLU A 106 26.57 -11.15 -27.03
C GLU A 106 25.43 -10.39 -26.34
N LEU A 107 24.90 -10.96 -25.24
CA LEU A 107 23.94 -10.26 -24.38
C LEU A 107 24.69 -9.19 -23.59
N VAL A 108 24.33 -7.93 -23.81
CA VAL A 108 24.99 -6.78 -23.19
C VAL A 108 24.17 -6.22 -22.03
N ASP A 109 22.84 -6.27 -22.13
CA ASP A 109 21.96 -5.71 -21.12
C ASP A 109 20.61 -6.44 -21.08
N THR A 110 19.95 -6.37 -19.93
CA THR A 110 18.58 -6.84 -19.74
C THR A 110 17.82 -5.77 -18.97
N THR A 111 16.81 -5.19 -19.61
CA THR A 111 15.90 -4.23 -19.00
C THR A 111 14.64 -4.96 -18.56
N TYR A 112 14.18 -4.66 -17.35
CA TYR A 112 12.96 -5.24 -16.76
C TYR A 112 11.93 -4.13 -16.57
N THR A 113 10.69 -4.40 -16.95
CA THR A 113 9.56 -3.51 -16.70
C THR A 113 8.69 -4.09 -15.60
N TYR A 114 8.33 -3.26 -14.62
CA TYR A 114 7.54 -3.65 -13.47
C TYR A 114 6.22 -2.88 -13.39
N GLU A 115 5.17 -3.50 -12.87
CA GLU A 115 3.90 -2.85 -12.58
C GLU A 115 3.44 -3.17 -11.16
N ASP A 116 2.87 -2.19 -10.46
CA ASP A 116 2.13 -2.44 -9.23
C ASP A 116 0.84 -3.21 -9.55
N GLU A 117 0.42 -4.08 -8.65
CA GLU A 117 -0.75 -4.93 -8.85
C GLU A 117 -1.87 -4.55 -7.85
N GLU A 118 -3.07 -4.27 -8.34
CA GLU A 118 -4.26 -4.20 -7.48
C GLU A 118 -4.66 -5.63 -7.07
N VAL A 119 -4.71 -5.89 -5.77
CA VAL A 119 -5.04 -7.21 -5.21
C VAL A 119 -6.43 -7.19 -4.56
N ALA A 120 -7.09 -8.35 -4.57
CA ALA A 120 -8.48 -8.52 -4.13
C ALA A 120 -8.61 -8.94 -2.67
#